data_AF-A0A9W8DSV1-F1
#
_entry.id   AF-A0A9W8DSV1-F1
#
_cell.length_a   1.000
_cell.length_b   1.000
_cell.length_c   1.000
_cell.angle_alpha   90.00
_cell.angle_beta   90.00
_cell.angle_gamma   90.00
#
_symmetry.space_group_name_H-M   'P 1'
#
loop_
_entity.id
_entity.type
_entity.pdbx_description
1 polymer ?
#
loop_
_entity_poly.entity_id
_entity_poly.type
_entity_poly.pdbx_seq_one_letter_code
_entity_poly.pdbx_strand_id
1 'polypeptide(L)'
;MAFQLHTLIFAIPVAIRFQERPLFAAVLIVAITTLFKSYPSVADMSLLLGLVPLYYEIFKYMRYAFVLSNAMVYALVLAPLFWHLWIYQGSGNANFFYAATLVYAASQILLVIDLVQSMIRRDIDEAYPSERNNLGDHAVSSNAPAPPLEPEAGTYDRMSRFFQRYTGMALPAAQTLDKQTLTAERRKADIKKCVENRDYLMRNNPIIVFMLDEMEKLGCPFKREHIRCTPCDDLRSGGFSPDRGIQLCANHFMSTSHMKVTLAHELVHAYDHCRFNMDLSNCLHHACTEIRAASLSGDCNIIREMNRRNYALSKQHQACVKRRAILSLKANPCCSAPGAAEEAVNKVFKSCFRDTRPFDEIYFGF
;
A
#
# COMPACT_ATOMS: atom_id res chain seq x y z
N MET A 1 1.29 -41.92 -0.96
CA MET A 1 1.82 -40.57 -1.23
C MET A 1 1.20 -40.04 -2.52
N ALA A 2 0.03 -39.40 -2.46
CA ALA A 2 -0.73 -39.02 -3.68
C ALA A 2 -1.22 -37.56 -3.72
N PHE A 3 -0.91 -36.75 -2.69
CA PHE A 3 -1.39 -35.37 -2.55
C PHE A 3 -0.26 -34.41 -2.15
N GLN A 4 0.71 -34.21 -3.04
CA GLN A 4 1.74 -33.15 -2.93
C GLN A 4 1.99 -32.38 -4.24
N LEU A 5 1.06 -32.46 -5.20
CA LEU A 5 1.15 -31.69 -6.46
C LEU A 5 1.27 -30.18 -6.21
N HIS A 6 0.62 -29.67 -5.15
CA HIS A 6 0.74 -28.27 -4.71
C HIS A 6 2.18 -27.84 -4.38
N THR A 7 3.02 -28.73 -3.84
CA THR A 7 4.43 -28.43 -3.56
C THR A 7 5.21 -28.11 -4.84
N LEU A 8 4.90 -28.80 -5.95
CA LEU A 8 5.53 -28.55 -7.25
C LEU A 8 5.13 -27.19 -7.85
N ILE A 9 3.92 -26.71 -7.57
CA ILE A 9 3.45 -25.37 -7.98
C ILE A 9 4.29 -24.28 -7.34
N PHE A 10 4.72 -24.46 -6.07
CA PHE A 10 5.57 -23.49 -5.38
C PHE A 10 7.07 -23.67 -5.66
N ALA A 11 7.52 -24.88 -6.03
CA ALA A 11 8.92 -25.14 -6.34
C ALA A 11 9.43 -24.32 -7.53
N ILE A 12 8.65 -24.19 -8.62
CA ILE A 12 9.07 -23.47 -9.82
C ILE A 12 9.27 -21.95 -9.57
N PRO A 13 8.31 -21.21 -8.99
CA PRO A 13 8.50 -19.79 -8.69
C PRO A 13 9.61 -19.51 -7.67
N VAL A 14 9.77 -20.38 -6.65
CA VAL A 14 10.86 -20.26 -5.66
C VAL A 14 12.21 -20.47 -6.32
N ALA A 15 12.35 -21.49 -7.16
CA ALA A 15 13.58 -21.75 -7.90
C ALA A 15 13.93 -20.58 -8.83
N ILE A 16 12.95 -20.00 -9.55
CA ILE A 16 13.16 -18.84 -10.44
C ILE A 16 13.53 -17.57 -9.66
N ARG A 17 12.89 -17.27 -8.51
CA ARG A 17 13.21 -16.06 -7.74
C ARG A 17 14.56 -16.14 -7.01
N PHE A 18 15.01 -17.33 -6.62
CA PHE A 18 16.22 -17.50 -5.80
C PHE A 18 17.30 -18.34 -6.51
N GLN A 19 17.44 -18.20 -7.84
CA GLN A 19 18.46 -18.91 -8.65
C GLN A 19 19.88 -18.66 -8.11
N GLU A 20 20.19 -17.44 -7.69
CA GLU A 20 21.48 -17.04 -7.09
C GLU A 20 21.74 -17.64 -5.70
N ARG A 21 20.71 -18.17 -5.02
CA ARG A 21 20.80 -18.70 -3.64
C ARG A 21 20.09 -20.07 -3.52
N PRO A 22 20.57 -21.13 -4.19
CA PRO A 22 19.89 -22.43 -4.28
C PRO A 22 19.71 -23.12 -2.92
N LEU A 23 20.64 -22.91 -1.97
CA LEU A 23 20.50 -23.44 -0.60
C LEU A 23 19.31 -22.83 0.14
N PHE A 24 19.04 -21.53 -0.04
CA PHE A 24 17.88 -20.88 0.57
C PHE A 24 16.59 -21.30 -0.11
N ALA A 25 16.61 -21.46 -1.44
CA ALA A 25 15.49 -22.03 -2.20
C ALA A 25 15.12 -23.44 -1.68
N ALA A 26 16.12 -24.29 -1.40
CA ALA A 26 15.89 -25.62 -0.83
C ALA A 26 15.27 -25.56 0.58
N VAL A 27 15.77 -24.71 1.48
CA VAL A 27 15.17 -24.52 2.82
C VAL A 27 13.75 -24.00 2.73
N LEU A 28 13.46 -23.08 1.80
CA LEU A 28 12.12 -22.55 1.57
C LEU A 28 11.17 -23.62 1.00
N ILE A 29 11.63 -24.48 0.09
CA ILE A 29 10.84 -25.60 -0.44
C ILE A 29 10.54 -26.64 0.67
N VAL A 30 11.51 -26.94 1.54
CA VAL A 30 11.28 -27.78 2.73
C VAL A 30 10.21 -27.14 3.62
N ALA A 31 10.34 -25.86 3.95
CA ALA A 31 9.36 -25.13 4.77
C ALA A 31 7.94 -25.14 4.17
N ILE A 32 7.80 -24.92 2.86
CA ILE A 32 6.52 -24.98 2.15
C ILE A 32 5.95 -26.42 2.19
N THR A 33 6.81 -27.43 2.07
CA THR A 33 6.42 -28.84 2.17
C THR A 33 5.89 -29.19 3.57
N THR A 34 6.48 -28.63 4.64
CA THR A 34 5.98 -28.84 6.01
C THR A 34 4.63 -28.18 6.25
N LEU A 35 4.38 -26.99 5.67
CA LEU A 35 3.09 -26.28 5.80
C LEU A 35 1.91 -27.04 5.17
N PHE A 36 2.11 -27.66 4.00
CA PHE A 36 1.04 -28.33 3.25
C PHE A 36 0.94 -29.86 3.51
N LYS A 37 1.71 -30.38 4.48
CA LYS A 37 1.65 -31.79 4.85
C LYS A 37 0.34 -32.11 5.57
N SER A 38 -0.47 -33.02 5.03
CA SER A 38 -1.79 -33.38 5.57
C SER A 38 -1.78 -33.90 7.02
N TYR A 39 -0.65 -34.42 7.47
CA TYR A 39 -0.40 -34.85 8.85
C TYR A 39 0.90 -34.19 9.34
N PRO A 40 0.83 -32.94 9.85
CA PRO A 40 2.01 -32.24 10.34
C PRO A 40 2.49 -32.89 11.65
N SER A 41 3.80 -33.15 11.75
CA SER A 41 4.43 -33.63 12.98
C SER A 41 5.33 -32.57 13.60
N VAL A 42 5.66 -32.74 14.89
CA VAL A 42 6.64 -31.86 15.55
C VAL A 42 8.05 -32.04 14.95
N ALA A 43 8.37 -33.23 14.43
CA ALA A 43 9.65 -33.51 13.78
C ALA A 43 9.84 -32.75 12.45
N ASP A 44 8.76 -32.48 11.71
CA ASP A 44 8.84 -31.67 10.48
C ASP A 44 9.36 -30.25 10.78
N MET A 45 8.98 -29.70 11.93
CA MET A 45 9.40 -28.37 12.37
C MET A 45 10.80 -28.32 12.98
N SER A 46 11.30 -29.40 13.58
CA SER A 46 12.69 -29.41 14.09
C SER A 46 13.70 -29.29 12.95
N LEU A 47 13.39 -29.85 11.77
CA LEU A 47 14.21 -29.67 10.57
C LEU A 47 14.24 -28.21 10.11
N LEU A 48 13.09 -27.55 10.01
CA LEU A 48 13.02 -26.13 9.62
C LEU A 48 13.74 -25.24 10.64
N LEU A 49 13.47 -25.42 11.93
CA LEU A 49 14.08 -24.64 13.01
C LEU A 49 15.59 -24.88 13.15
N GLY A 50 16.08 -26.06 12.77
CA GLY A 50 17.52 -26.35 12.70
C GLY A 50 18.23 -25.70 11.50
N LEU A 51 17.52 -25.48 10.39
CA LEU A 51 18.07 -24.88 9.17
C LEU A 51 18.05 -23.33 9.17
N VAL A 52 17.13 -22.71 9.91
CA VAL A 52 17.01 -21.24 10.01
C VAL A 52 18.26 -20.54 10.58
N PRO A 53 18.92 -21.03 11.66
CA PRO A 53 20.16 -20.44 12.20
C PRO A 53 21.35 -20.39 11.23
N LEU A 54 21.37 -21.24 10.19
CA LEU A 54 22.37 -21.19 9.13
C LEU A 54 22.39 -19.82 8.42
N TYR A 55 21.27 -19.10 8.46
CA TYR A 55 21.07 -17.79 7.85
C TYR A 55 21.02 -16.66 8.91
N TYR A 56 21.88 -16.71 9.93
CA TYR A 56 21.96 -15.71 11.00
C TYR A 56 22.03 -14.25 10.48
N GLU A 57 22.65 -14.02 9.32
CA GLU A 57 22.75 -12.74 8.63
C GLU A 57 21.38 -12.12 8.26
N ILE A 58 20.35 -12.95 8.13
CA ILE A 58 18.97 -12.55 7.82
C ILE A 58 18.24 -12.07 9.09
N PHE A 59 18.68 -12.47 10.29
CA PHE A 59 17.97 -12.17 11.54
C PHE A 59 17.85 -10.66 11.82
N LYS A 60 18.78 -9.84 11.31
CA LYS A 60 18.71 -8.37 11.37
C LYS A 60 17.56 -7.76 10.55
N TYR A 61 17.00 -8.52 9.59
CA TYR A 61 15.90 -8.10 8.72
C TYR A 61 14.53 -8.68 9.14
N MET A 62 14.54 -9.76 9.94
CA MET A 62 13.35 -10.42 10.48
C MET A 62 12.58 -9.48 11.38
N ARG A 63 11.31 -9.22 11.06
CA ARG A 63 10.51 -8.21 11.78
C ARG A 63 9.73 -8.79 12.96
N TYR A 64 9.41 -10.07 12.91
CA TYR A 64 8.50 -10.71 13.87
C TYR A 64 9.14 -11.87 14.64
N ALA A 65 10.43 -12.16 14.40
CA ALA A 65 11.17 -13.27 15.00
C ALA A 65 10.87 -13.49 16.50
N PHE A 66 10.99 -12.45 17.34
CA PHE A 66 10.72 -12.59 18.78
C PHE A 66 9.29 -13.07 19.09
N VAL A 67 8.27 -12.47 18.47
CA VAL A 67 6.86 -12.82 18.71
C VAL A 67 6.56 -14.23 18.20
N LEU A 68 7.07 -14.57 17.01
CA LEU A 68 6.84 -15.88 16.39
C LEU A 68 7.57 -17.01 17.13
N SER A 69 8.80 -16.79 17.61
CA SER A 69 9.51 -17.76 18.44
C SER A 69 8.77 -18.05 19.74
N ASN A 70 8.29 -17.02 20.44
CA ASN A 70 7.51 -17.20 21.66
C ASN A 70 6.18 -17.91 21.41
N ALA A 71 5.46 -17.55 20.33
CA ALA A 71 4.21 -18.20 19.95
C ALA A 71 4.41 -19.69 19.60
N MET A 72 5.53 -20.03 18.94
CA MET A 72 5.89 -21.42 18.63
C MET A 72 6.19 -22.23 19.89
N VAL A 73 6.98 -21.69 20.82
CA VAL A 73 7.30 -22.34 22.11
C VAL A 73 6.02 -22.54 22.95
N TYR A 74 5.16 -21.52 23.02
CA TYR A 74 3.87 -21.58 23.70
C TYR A 74 2.99 -22.72 23.15
N ALA A 75 2.86 -22.82 21.83
CA ALA A 75 2.09 -23.88 21.19
C ALA A 75 2.69 -25.29 21.41
N LEU A 76 4.02 -25.42 21.33
CA LEU A 76 4.72 -26.70 21.54
C LEU A 76 4.61 -27.22 22.98
N VAL A 77 4.56 -26.33 23.99
CA VAL A 77 4.37 -26.70 25.40
C VAL A 77 2.90 -26.99 25.72
N LEU A 78 1.97 -26.18 25.22
CA LEU A 78 0.55 -26.31 25.58
C LEU A 78 -0.23 -27.35 24.77
N ALA A 79 0.14 -27.64 23.52
CA ALA A 79 -0.58 -28.65 22.74
C ALA A 79 -0.54 -30.04 23.40
N PRO A 80 0.60 -30.56 23.91
CA PRO A 80 0.63 -31.80 24.69
C PRO A 80 -0.20 -31.73 25.99
N LEU A 81 -0.19 -30.59 26.68
CA LEU A 81 -0.95 -30.40 27.91
C LEU A 81 -2.46 -30.42 27.65
N PHE A 82 -2.96 -29.65 26.68
CA PHE A 82 -4.38 -29.66 26.31
C PHE A 82 -4.82 -31.01 25.74
N TRP A 83 -3.96 -31.69 24.97
CA TRP A 83 -4.23 -33.06 24.54
C TRP A 83 -4.39 -34.02 25.72
N HIS A 84 -3.51 -33.94 26.72
CA HIS A 84 -3.61 -34.78 27.92
C HIS A 84 -4.85 -34.46 28.79
N LEU A 85 -5.18 -33.18 28.97
CA LEU A 85 -6.39 -32.75 29.69
C LEU A 85 -7.68 -33.23 29.00
N TRP A 86 -7.68 -33.24 27.66
CA TRP A 86 -8.82 -33.70 26.87
C TRP A 86 -8.95 -35.23 26.83
N ILE A 87 -7.87 -35.95 26.51
CA ILE A 87 -7.92 -37.40 26.28
C ILE A 87 -7.88 -38.21 27.58
N TYR A 88 -7.03 -37.86 28.55
CA TYR A 88 -6.84 -38.68 29.75
C TYR A 88 -7.62 -38.17 30.96
N GLN A 89 -7.67 -36.86 31.18
CA GLN A 89 -8.33 -36.30 32.37
C GLN A 89 -9.82 -36.01 32.16
N GLY A 90 -10.31 -35.94 30.92
CA GLY A 90 -11.70 -35.62 30.59
C GLY A 90 -12.18 -34.22 31.01
N SER A 91 -11.26 -33.38 31.53
CA SER A 91 -11.53 -32.04 32.04
C SER A 91 -11.29 -30.95 30.99
N GLY A 92 -10.53 -31.26 29.93
CA GLY A 92 -10.22 -30.35 28.83
C GLY A 92 -11.20 -30.47 27.66
N ASN A 93 -11.63 -29.33 27.11
CA ASN A 93 -12.37 -29.28 25.85
C ASN A 93 -11.42 -29.40 24.64
N ALA A 94 -11.78 -30.22 23.65
CA ALA A 94 -11.07 -30.37 22.37
C ALA A 94 -10.74 -29.03 21.67
N ASN A 95 -11.59 -28.02 21.85
CA ASN A 95 -11.40 -26.67 21.32
C ASN A 95 -10.08 -26.01 21.80
N PHE A 96 -9.59 -26.33 23.00
CA PHE A 96 -8.31 -25.79 23.49
C PHE A 96 -7.11 -26.41 22.76
N PHE A 97 -7.17 -27.72 22.49
CA PHE A 97 -6.17 -28.40 21.67
C PHE A 97 -6.19 -27.87 20.22
N TYR A 98 -7.38 -27.71 19.63
CA TYR A 98 -7.55 -27.10 18.30
C TYR A 98 -7.03 -25.65 18.23
N ALA A 99 -7.27 -24.84 19.25
CA ALA A 99 -6.75 -23.47 19.30
C ALA A 99 -5.21 -23.46 19.35
N ALA A 100 -4.59 -24.36 20.12
CA ALA A 100 -3.13 -24.47 20.18
C ALA A 100 -2.52 -24.93 18.84
N THR A 101 -3.14 -25.87 18.13
CA THR A 101 -2.66 -26.29 16.79
C THR A 101 -2.87 -25.21 15.72
N LEU A 102 -3.91 -24.38 15.85
CA LEU A 102 -4.10 -23.19 15.00
C LEU A 102 -3.01 -22.14 15.25
N VAL A 103 -2.68 -21.84 16.51
CA VAL A 103 -1.57 -20.92 16.87
C VAL A 103 -0.23 -21.45 16.34
N TYR A 104 0.01 -22.75 16.45
CA TYR A 104 1.19 -23.42 15.87
C TYR A 104 1.25 -23.21 14.35
N ALA A 105 0.21 -23.59 13.60
CA ALA A 105 0.17 -23.46 12.14
C ALA A 105 0.30 -21.99 11.67
N ALA A 106 -0.39 -21.06 12.33
CA ALA A 106 -0.27 -19.63 12.04
C ALA A 106 1.16 -19.11 12.26
N SER A 107 1.81 -19.54 13.35
CA SER A 107 3.21 -19.17 13.64
C SER A 107 4.18 -19.70 12.58
N GLN A 108 3.94 -20.90 12.02
CA GLN A 108 4.74 -21.45 10.93
C GLN A 108 4.58 -20.64 9.64
N ILE A 109 3.35 -20.33 9.23
CA ILE A 109 3.06 -19.55 8.02
C ILE A 109 3.74 -18.18 8.11
N LEU A 110 3.59 -17.50 9.25
CA LEU A 110 4.20 -16.19 9.48
C LEU A 110 5.74 -16.26 9.52
N LEU A 111 6.33 -17.33 10.06
CA LEU A 111 7.79 -17.53 10.05
C LEU A 111 8.33 -17.66 8.62
N VAL A 112 7.67 -18.45 7.76
CA VAL A 112 8.06 -18.60 6.34
C VAL A 112 7.91 -17.28 5.59
N ILE A 113 6.85 -16.51 5.85
CA ILE A 113 6.68 -15.17 5.25
C ILE A 113 7.78 -14.20 5.71
N ASP A 114 8.11 -14.15 6.99
CA ASP A 114 9.15 -13.24 7.52
C ASP A 114 10.54 -13.62 6.97
N LEU A 115 10.86 -14.92 6.83
CA LEU A 115 12.09 -15.40 6.17
C LEU A 115 12.19 -14.96 4.70
N VAL A 116 11.11 -15.13 3.92
CA VAL A 116 11.08 -14.72 2.50
C VAL A 116 11.21 -13.20 2.37
N GLN A 117 10.44 -12.43 3.14
CA GLN A 117 10.53 -10.96 3.10
C GLN A 117 11.91 -10.46 3.52
N SER A 118 12.54 -11.11 4.50
CA SER A 118 13.85 -10.73 5.01
C SER A 118 14.97 -11.04 4.02
N MET A 119 14.90 -12.17 3.30
CA MET A 119 15.83 -12.44 2.19
C MET A 119 15.63 -11.46 1.03
N ILE A 120 14.39 -11.14 0.66
CA ILE A 120 14.12 -10.15 -0.40
C ILE A 120 14.66 -8.76 -0.01
N ARG A 121 14.50 -8.33 1.24
CA ARG A 121 15.09 -7.07 1.74
C ARG A 121 16.61 -7.09 1.68
N ARG A 122 17.24 -8.20 2.07
CA ARG A 122 18.70 -8.38 1.93
C ARG A 122 19.15 -8.21 0.48
N ASP A 123 18.50 -8.88 -0.48
CA ASP A 123 18.86 -8.76 -1.90
C ASP A 123 18.75 -7.30 -2.39
N ILE A 124 17.75 -6.55 -1.91
CA ILE A 124 17.55 -5.12 -2.26
C ILE A 124 18.66 -4.24 -1.63
N ASP A 125 18.95 -4.42 -0.34
CA ASP A 125 20.04 -3.74 0.38
C ASP A 125 21.42 -3.99 -0.28
N GLU A 126 21.63 -5.19 -0.80
CA GLU A 126 22.86 -5.61 -1.49
C GLU A 126 22.95 -5.01 -2.91
N ALA A 127 21.82 -4.83 -3.60
CA ALA A 127 21.75 -4.22 -4.93
C ALA A 127 21.83 -2.68 -4.95
N TYR A 128 21.40 -1.99 -3.88
CA TYR A 128 21.30 -0.52 -3.82
C TYR A 128 22.01 0.10 -2.60
N PRO A 129 23.35 -0.01 -2.50
CA PRO A 129 24.10 0.48 -1.33
C PRO A 129 24.09 2.01 -1.16
N SER A 130 23.81 2.79 -2.22
CA SER A 130 23.90 4.25 -2.19
C SER A 130 22.73 4.97 -1.50
N GLU A 131 21.50 4.44 -1.56
CA GLU A 131 20.36 5.03 -0.84
C GLU A 131 20.53 4.97 0.69
N ARG A 132 21.40 4.08 1.18
CA ARG A 132 21.74 3.95 2.59
C ARG A 132 22.48 5.18 3.15
N ASN A 133 23.25 5.86 2.33
CA ASN A 133 24.01 7.06 2.72
C ASN A 133 23.22 8.35 2.43
N ASN A 134 22.45 8.39 1.35
CA ASN A 134 21.68 9.57 0.93
C ASN A 134 20.45 9.87 1.81
N LEU A 135 20.17 9.05 2.84
CA LEU A 135 19.19 9.39 3.89
C LEU A 135 19.80 10.16 5.07
N GLY A 136 21.14 10.31 5.11
CA GLY A 136 21.84 11.12 6.11
C GLY A 136 22.17 12.53 5.63
N ASP A 137 22.54 12.70 4.36
CA ASP A 137 23.10 13.94 3.84
C ASP A 137 22.34 14.49 2.60
N HIS A 138 22.36 15.82 2.48
CA HIS A 138 21.91 16.65 1.34
C HIS A 138 20.41 16.98 1.21
N ALA A 139 20.04 18.03 1.94
CA ALA A 139 19.30 19.13 1.32
C ALA A 139 20.19 19.88 0.28
N VAL A 140 19.55 20.74 -0.52
CA VAL A 140 20.10 21.89 -1.29
C VAL A 140 20.34 21.73 -2.82
N SER A 141 19.53 22.51 -3.55
CA SER A 141 19.76 23.20 -4.85
C SER A 141 19.40 22.54 -6.20
N SER A 142 18.93 23.43 -7.08
CA SER A 142 18.34 23.24 -8.42
C SER A 142 19.04 24.09 -9.49
N ASN A 143 18.45 24.14 -10.71
CA ASN A 143 18.74 25.03 -11.87
C ASN A 143 19.89 24.52 -12.78
N ALA A 144 19.94 24.61 -14.12
CA ALA A 144 19.10 25.01 -15.28
C ALA A 144 20.05 24.89 -16.54
N PRO A 145 19.81 25.44 -17.76
CA PRO A 145 18.71 25.31 -18.75
C PRO A 145 19.16 24.70 -20.12
N ALA A 146 18.31 24.73 -21.17
CA ALA A 146 18.58 24.34 -22.58
C ALA A 146 18.61 25.58 -23.53
N PRO A 147 19.07 25.59 -24.82
CA PRO A 147 18.60 24.77 -25.99
C PRO A 147 19.80 24.42 -26.98
N PRO A 148 19.78 24.47 -28.35
CA PRO A 148 18.73 24.35 -29.41
C PRO A 148 19.05 23.44 -30.67
N LEU A 149 17.98 22.97 -31.34
CA LEU A 149 17.73 22.75 -32.81
C LEU A 149 18.55 21.81 -33.74
N GLU A 150 17.85 21.32 -34.78
CA GLU A 150 18.08 20.12 -35.65
C GLU A 150 18.88 20.41 -36.96
N PRO A 151 19.32 19.39 -37.75
CA PRO A 151 18.46 18.80 -38.81
C PRO A 151 18.64 17.28 -39.08
N GLU A 152 17.93 16.78 -40.11
CA GLU A 152 17.54 15.37 -40.36
C GLU A 152 18.66 14.35 -40.69
N ALA A 153 18.42 13.07 -40.35
CA ALA A 153 19.39 11.97 -40.51
C ALA A 153 18.99 10.91 -41.56
N GLY A 154 19.88 10.67 -42.52
CA GLY A 154 19.75 9.64 -43.57
C GLY A 154 20.22 8.23 -43.17
N THR A 155 20.23 7.33 -44.16
CA THR A 155 20.35 5.85 -44.05
C THR A 155 21.46 5.31 -43.14
N TYR A 156 22.57 6.05 -42.97
CA TYR A 156 23.67 5.70 -42.05
C TYR A 156 23.21 5.53 -40.58
N ASP A 157 22.19 6.26 -40.16
CA ASP A 157 21.69 6.24 -38.78
C ASP A 157 21.09 4.88 -38.37
N ARG A 158 20.53 4.12 -39.32
CA ARG A 158 20.02 2.76 -39.05
C ARG A 158 21.15 1.77 -38.71
N MET A 159 22.35 1.95 -39.28
CA MET A 159 23.50 1.10 -39.02
C MET A 159 24.19 1.46 -37.69
N SER A 160 24.26 2.74 -37.36
CA SER A 160 24.71 3.26 -36.05
C SER A 160 23.90 2.67 -34.88
N ARG A 161 22.56 2.69 -35.00
CA ARG A 161 21.64 2.16 -33.97
C ARG A 161 21.77 0.65 -33.74
N PHE A 162 22.20 -0.12 -34.73
CA PHE A 162 22.48 -1.56 -34.56
C PHE A 162 23.75 -1.79 -33.74
N PHE A 163 24.81 -1.01 -34.02
CA PHE A 163 26.10 -1.12 -33.35
C PHE A 163 26.01 -0.73 -31.86
N GLN A 164 25.31 0.37 -31.53
CA GLN A 164 25.07 0.80 -30.14
C GLN A 164 24.34 -0.26 -29.30
N ARG A 165 23.38 -0.98 -29.90
CA ARG A 165 22.58 -2.01 -29.22
C ARG A 165 23.39 -3.26 -28.85
N TYR A 166 24.56 -3.44 -29.46
CA TYR A 166 25.44 -4.59 -29.24
C TYR A 166 26.66 -4.25 -28.38
N THR A 167 27.14 -3.00 -28.39
CA THR A 167 28.34 -2.57 -27.65
C THR A 167 28.07 -1.81 -26.35
N GLY A 168 26.83 -1.35 -26.12
CA GLY A 168 26.41 -0.70 -24.87
C GLY A 168 26.97 0.72 -24.64
N MET A 169 27.94 1.18 -25.44
CA MET A 169 28.45 2.55 -25.40
C MET A 169 27.53 3.50 -26.18
N ALA A 170 26.73 4.28 -25.44
CA ALA A 170 25.90 5.35 -25.99
C ALA A 170 26.50 6.73 -25.69
N LEU A 171 26.45 7.64 -26.67
CA LEU A 171 26.80 9.04 -26.48
C LEU A 171 25.68 9.78 -25.69
N PRO A 172 26.02 10.76 -24.82
CA PRO A 172 25.10 11.29 -23.83
C PRO A 172 23.84 11.96 -24.40
N ALA A 173 23.90 12.53 -25.60
CA ALA A 173 22.76 13.21 -26.24
C ALA A 173 21.63 12.26 -26.68
N ALA A 174 21.93 11.01 -27.03
CA ALA A 174 20.89 10.04 -27.39
C ALA A 174 20.08 9.60 -26.16
N GLN A 175 20.72 9.58 -24.98
CA GLN A 175 20.10 9.10 -23.75
C GLN A 175 19.09 10.10 -23.17
N THR A 176 19.26 11.41 -23.39
CA THR A 176 18.36 12.44 -22.87
C THR A 176 17.06 12.51 -23.67
N LEU A 177 17.12 12.45 -25.00
CA LEU A 177 15.93 12.45 -25.86
C LEU A 177 15.08 11.19 -25.65
N ASP A 178 15.70 10.00 -25.61
CA ASP A 178 15.01 8.74 -25.35
C ASP A 178 14.37 8.72 -23.94
N LYS A 179 15.07 9.21 -22.91
CA LYS A 179 14.46 9.40 -21.58
C LYS A 179 13.25 10.36 -21.62
N GLN A 180 13.34 11.48 -22.34
CA GLN A 180 12.25 12.44 -22.46
C GLN A 180 11.03 11.87 -23.18
N THR A 181 11.20 11.21 -24.34
CA THR A 181 10.11 10.57 -25.07
C THR A 181 9.49 9.42 -24.27
N LEU A 182 10.31 8.57 -23.63
CA LEU A 182 9.83 7.52 -22.71
C LEU A 182 9.01 8.10 -21.55
N THR A 183 9.40 9.24 -20.96
CA THR A 183 8.58 9.90 -19.92
C THR A 183 7.29 10.52 -20.46
N ALA A 184 7.31 11.06 -21.68
CA ALA A 184 6.11 11.61 -22.32
C ALA A 184 5.08 10.50 -22.65
N GLU A 185 5.52 9.37 -23.19
CA GLU A 185 4.64 8.23 -23.47
C GLU A 185 4.12 7.57 -22.20
N ARG A 186 4.94 7.46 -21.14
CA ARG A 186 4.46 7.02 -19.81
C ARG A 186 3.37 7.96 -19.28
N ARG A 187 3.59 9.29 -19.31
CA ARG A 187 2.59 10.28 -18.89
C ARG A 187 1.27 10.15 -19.68
N LYS A 188 1.32 9.94 -21.01
CA LYS A 188 0.12 9.67 -21.83
C LYS A 188 -0.59 8.40 -21.39
N ALA A 189 0.16 7.31 -21.14
CA ALA A 189 -0.39 6.04 -20.69
C ALA A 189 -1.03 6.15 -19.29
N ASP A 190 -0.41 6.87 -18.36
CA ASP A 190 -0.95 7.12 -17.02
C ASP A 190 -2.23 7.96 -17.07
N ILE A 191 -2.28 9.02 -17.88
CA ILE A 191 -3.49 9.83 -18.09
C ILE A 191 -4.61 8.97 -18.68
N LYS A 192 -4.31 8.17 -19.72
CA LYS A 192 -5.29 7.25 -20.34
C LYS A 192 -5.85 6.26 -19.31
N LYS A 193 -4.97 5.60 -18.56
CA LYS A 193 -5.32 4.66 -17.49
C LYS A 193 -6.13 5.33 -16.38
N CYS A 194 -5.82 6.58 -16.02
CA CYS A 194 -6.61 7.38 -15.07
C CYS A 194 -8.02 7.62 -15.63
N VAL A 195 -8.17 8.10 -16.86
CA VAL A 195 -9.48 8.35 -17.49
C VAL A 195 -10.32 7.06 -17.60
N GLU A 196 -9.72 5.94 -18.00
CA GLU A 196 -10.40 4.64 -18.06
C GLU A 196 -10.89 4.18 -16.68
N ASN A 197 -10.05 4.28 -15.65
CA ASN A 197 -10.42 3.94 -14.28
C ASN A 197 -11.47 4.89 -13.69
N ARG A 198 -11.39 6.20 -13.97
CA ARG A 198 -12.41 7.20 -13.59
C ARG A 198 -13.77 6.79 -14.16
N ASP A 199 -13.85 6.57 -15.47
CA ASP A 199 -15.10 6.25 -16.15
C ASP A 199 -15.64 4.86 -15.74
N TYR A 200 -14.76 3.91 -15.38
CA TYR A 200 -15.15 2.66 -14.76
C TYR A 200 -15.75 2.87 -13.36
N LEU A 201 -15.09 3.63 -12.49
CA LEU A 201 -15.54 3.90 -11.12
C LEU A 201 -16.87 4.65 -11.08
N MET A 202 -17.04 5.66 -11.94
CA MET A 202 -18.29 6.44 -12.07
C MET A 202 -19.50 5.63 -12.58
N ARG A 203 -19.29 4.42 -13.14
CA ARG A 203 -20.38 3.55 -13.61
C ARG A 203 -20.62 2.34 -12.71
N ASN A 204 -19.54 1.77 -12.15
CA ASN A 204 -19.57 0.44 -11.55
C ASN A 204 -19.28 0.43 -10.05
N ASN A 205 -18.81 1.53 -9.45
CA ASN A 205 -18.54 1.55 -8.01
C ASN A 205 -19.72 2.15 -7.23
N PRO A 206 -20.36 1.40 -6.30
CA PRO A 206 -21.58 1.85 -5.65
C PRO A 206 -21.39 3.12 -4.82
N ILE A 207 -20.24 3.30 -4.16
CA ILE A 207 -19.96 4.51 -3.37
C ILE A 207 -19.86 5.74 -4.29
N ILE A 208 -19.16 5.62 -5.42
CA ILE A 208 -19.00 6.73 -6.37
C ILE A 208 -20.34 7.04 -7.05
N VAL A 209 -21.08 6.03 -7.51
CA VAL A 209 -22.40 6.21 -8.14
C VAL A 209 -23.38 6.87 -7.17
N PHE A 210 -23.45 6.40 -5.92
CA PHE A 210 -24.29 6.99 -4.86
C PHE A 210 -23.93 8.45 -4.58
N MET A 211 -22.64 8.78 -4.43
CA MET A 211 -22.22 10.17 -4.21
C MET A 211 -22.61 11.10 -5.37
N LEU A 212 -22.53 10.61 -6.61
CA LEU A 212 -22.91 11.40 -7.80
C LEU A 212 -24.43 11.64 -7.86
N ASP A 213 -25.25 10.62 -7.56
CA ASP A 213 -26.71 10.70 -7.49
C ASP A 213 -27.17 11.66 -6.37
N GLU A 214 -26.56 11.58 -5.18
CA GLU A 214 -26.83 12.50 -4.07
C GLU A 214 -26.43 13.95 -4.38
N MET A 215 -25.33 14.16 -5.11
CA MET A 215 -24.94 15.50 -5.58
C MET A 215 -25.91 16.05 -6.65
N GLU A 216 -26.46 15.19 -7.50
CA GLU A 216 -27.49 15.57 -8.48
C GLU A 216 -28.80 15.98 -7.80
N LYS A 217 -29.26 15.24 -6.77
CA LYS A 217 -30.42 15.60 -5.94
C LYS A 217 -30.26 16.93 -5.21
N LEU A 218 -29.03 17.30 -4.84
CA LEU A 218 -28.72 18.59 -4.21
C LEU A 218 -28.60 19.76 -5.21
N GLY A 219 -28.68 19.51 -6.52
CA GLY A 219 -28.56 20.53 -7.55
C GLY A 219 -27.12 20.87 -7.96
N CYS A 220 -26.13 20.05 -7.58
CA CYS A 220 -24.72 20.21 -7.95
C CYS A 220 -24.19 19.02 -8.80
N PRO A 221 -24.77 18.74 -9.99
CA PRO A 221 -24.52 17.51 -10.73
C PRO A 221 -23.06 17.39 -11.23
N PHE A 222 -22.35 16.38 -10.75
CA PHE A 222 -20.92 16.19 -11.05
C PHE A 222 -20.68 15.31 -12.29
N LYS A 223 -20.65 15.94 -13.46
CA LYS A 223 -20.36 15.26 -14.75
C LYS A 223 -18.86 14.95 -14.93
N ARG A 224 -18.53 14.04 -15.87
CA ARG A 224 -17.15 13.58 -16.17
C ARG A 224 -16.14 14.71 -16.45
N GLU A 225 -16.61 15.84 -16.97
CA GLU A 225 -15.81 17.05 -17.26
C GLU A 225 -15.28 17.77 -15.99
N HIS A 226 -15.95 17.58 -14.86
CA HIS A 226 -15.57 18.10 -13.55
C HIS A 226 -14.58 17.19 -12.80
N ILE A 227 -14.22 16.02 -13.35
CA ILE A 227 -13.25 15.09 -12.76
C ILE A 227 -12.11 14.89 -13.74
N ARG A 228 -11.04 15.66 -13.58
CA ARG A 228 -9.91 15.73 -14.51
C ARG A 228 -8.77 14.80 -14.08
N CYS A 229 -8.10 14.20 -15.06
CA CYS A 229 -6.88 13.43 -14.88
C CYS A 229 -5.72 14.20 -15.53
N THR A 230 -4.75 14.65 -14.74
CA THR A 230 -3.53 15.32 -15.24
C THR A 230 -2.31 14.74 -14.54
N PRO A 231 -1.09 14.89 -15.10
CA PRO A 231 0.11 14.74 -14.29
C PRO A 231 0.16 15.83 -13.22
N CYS A 232 0.77 15.53 -12.08
CA CYS A 232 1.05 16.46 -10.99
C CYS A 232 2.50 16.28 -10.52
N ASP A 233 3.13 17.36 -10.06
CA ASP A 233 4.47 17.31 -9.44
C ASP A 233 4.39 17.20 -7.89
N ASP A 234 3.23 17.51 -7.30
CA ASP A 234 2.97 17.41 -5.86
C ASP A 234 2.83 15.96 -5.37
N LEU A 235 3.18 15.72 -4.10
CA LEU A 235 2.98 14.43 -3.41
C LEU A 235 1.50 14.08 -3.12
N ARG A 236 0.53 14.81 -3.70
CA ARG A 236 -0.92 14.61 -3.49
C ARG A 236 -1.49 13.75 -4.62
N SER A 237 -2.36 12.78 -4.29
CA SER A 237 -3.01 11.93 -5.30
C SER A 237 -4.20 12.61 -5.99
N GLY A 238 -4.75 13.68 -5.40
CA GLY A 238 -5.83 14.47 -5.95
C GLY A 238 -6.13 15.71 -5.10
N GLY A 239 -7.18 16.43 -5.48
CA GLY A 239 -7.71 17.58 -4.75
C GLY A 239 -8.99 18.13 -5.39
N PHE A 240 -9.91 18.62 -4.56
CA PHE A 240 -11.09 19.39 -4.98
C PHE A 240 -10.82 20.90 -5.02
N SER A 241 -11.48 21.61 -5.94
CA SER A 241 -11.55 23.08 -5.97
C SER A 241 -12.89 23.52 -6.59
N PRO A 242 -13.63 24.48 -6.00
CA PRO A 242 -14.96 24.88 -6.51
C PRO A 242 -14.99 25.21 -8.00
N ASP A 243 -14.03 26.03 -8.48
CA ASP A 243 -14.02 26.52 -9.87
C ASP A 243 -13.58 25.49 -10.90
N ARG A 244 -12.85 24.45 -10.47
CA ARG A 244 -12.15 23.48 -11.35
C ARG A 244 -12.65 22.05 -11.21
N GLY A 245 -13.47 21.77 -10.19
CA GLY A 245 -13.93 20.45 -9.83
C GLY A 245 -12.85 19.61 -9.12
N ILE A 246 -12.87 18.31 -9.38
CA ILE A 246 -11.93 17.33 -8.82
C ILE A 246 -10.77 17.12 -9.80
N GLN A 247 -9.55 17.28 -9.28
CA GLN A 247 -8.31 16.96 -9.98
C GLN A 247 -7.73 15.66 -9.43
N LEU A 248 -7.43 14.71 -10.31
CA LEU A 248 -6.79 13.43 -9.99
C LEU A 248 -5.39 13.39 -10.63
N CYS A 249 -4.38 13.03 -9.84
CA CYS A 249 -2.97 13.06 -10.27
C CYS A 249 -2.58 11.70 -10.86
N ALA A 250 -2.63 11.60 -12.19
CA ALA A 250 -2.57 10.36 -12.95
C ALA A 250 -1.34 9.49 -12.63
N ASN A 251 -0.19 10.13 -12.44
CA ASN A 251 1.11 9.51 -12.12
C ASN A 251 1.21 8.91 -10.69
N HIS A 252 0.23 9.13 -9.81
CA HIS A 252 0.25 8.63 -8.43
C HIS A 252 -0.65 7.39 -8.21
N PHE A 253 -1.39 6.93 -9.23
CA PHE A 253 -2.32 5.81 -9.09
C PHE A 253 -1.73 4.44 -9.47
N MET A 254 -1.21 3.76 -8.46
CA MET A 254 -0.74 2.38 -8.60
C MET A 254 -1.87 1.36 -8.85
N SER A 255 -3.10 1.63 -8.35
CA SER A 255 -4.25 0.74 -8.53
C SER A 255 -5.60 1.48 -8.59
N THR A 256 -6.60 0.87 -9.21
CA THR A 256 -7.99 1.34 -9.26
C THR A 256 -8.60 1.46 -7.85
N SER A 257 -8.17 0.63 -6.90
CA SER A 257 -8.59 0.72 -5.50
C SER A 257 -8.04 1.96 -4.79
N HIS A 258 -6.79 2.36 -5.09
CA HIS A 258 -6.26 3.64 -4.61
C HIS A 258 -7.07 4.80 -5.18
N MET A 259 -7.33 4.77 -6.49
CA MET A 259 -8.12 5.80 -7.19
C MET A 259 -9.56 5.89 -6.69
N LYS A 260 -10.22 4.77 -6.36
CA LYS A 260 -11.55 4.72 -5.72
C LYS A 260 -11.57 5.56 -4.44
N VAL A 261 -10.63 5.31 -3.53
CA VAL A 261 -10.57 5.97 -2.23
C VAL A 261 -10.28 7.47 -2.39
N THR A 262 -9.36 7.84 -3.28
CA THR A 262 -9.09 9.26 -3.58
C THR A 262 -10.30 9.95 -4.18
N LEU A 263 -10.94 9.38 -5.20
CA LEU A 263 -12.13 9.99 -5.81
C LEU A 263 -13.29 10.11 -4.81
N ALA A 264 -13.51 9.12 -3.96
CA ALA A 264 -14.51 9.21 -2.89
C ALA A 264 -14.17 10.32 -1.86
N HIS A 265 -12.88 10.54 -1.57
CA HIS A 265 -12.43 11.61 -0.68
C HIS A 265 -12.75 12.99 -1.26
N GLU A 266 -12.36 13.24 -2.52
CA GLU A 266 -12.64 14.51 -3.19
C GLU A 266 -14.14 14.74 -3.45
N LEU A 267 -14.93 13.68 -3.65
CA LEU A 267 -16.40 13.78 -3.74
C LEU A 267 -17.04 14.17 -2.40
N VAL A 268 -16.48 13.79 -1.25
CA VAL A 268 -16.97 14.28 0.06
C VAL A 268 -16.69 15.77 0.20
N HIS A 269 -15.52 16.27 -0.22
CA HIS A 269 -15.26 17.71 -0.26
C HIS A 269 -16.22 18.47 -1.19
N ALA A 270 -16.50 17.92 -2.37
CA ALA A 270 -17.45 18.51 -3.33
C ALA A 270 -18.90 18.51 -2.78
N TYR A 271 -19.33 17.41 -2.15
CA TYR A 271 -20.62 17.31 -1.47
C TYR A 271 -20.72 18.31 -0.32
N ASP A 272 -19.69 18.43 0.53
CA ASP A 272 -19.70 19.34 1.67
C ASP A 272 -19.76 20.80 1.24
N HIS A 273 -19.00 21.16 0.19
CA HIS A 273 -19.06 22.49 -0.39
C HIS A 273 -20.45 22.81 -0.95
N CYS A 274 -21.05 21.91 -1.74
CA CYS A 274 -22.41 22.06 -2.26
C CYS A 274 -23.47 22.15 -1.14
N ARG A 275 -23.45 21.23 -0.17
CA ARG A 275 -24.52 21.06 0.79
C ARG A 275 -24.53 22.11 1.91
N PHE A 276 -23.36 22.56 2.32
CA PHE A 276 -23.17 23.44 3.49
C PHE A 276 -22.61 24.82 3.15
N ASN A 277 -22.36 25.12 1.86
CA ASN A 277 -21.74 26.36 1.38
C ASN A 277 -20.41 26.65 2.11
N MET A 278 -19.48 25.67 2.04
CA MET A 278 -18.25 25.67 2.82
C MET A 278 -17.29 26.80 2.42
N ASP A 279 -17.00 27.68 3.37
CA ASP A 279 -15.93 28.69 3.27
C ASP A 279 -14.53 28.06 3.43
N LEU A 280 -13.74 28.12 2.35
CA LEU A 280 -12.37 27.60 2.23
C LEU A 280 -11.31 28.52 2.88
N SER A 281 -11.67 29.72 3.33
CA SER A 281 -10.77 30.55 4.15
C SER A 281 -10.81 30.16 5.63
N ASN A 282 -11.85 29.41 6.06
CA ASN A 282 -12.08 29.06 7.45
C ASN A 282 -11.48 27.70 7.83
N CYS A 283 -10.44 27.73 8.66
CA CYS A 283 -9.75 26.53 9.14
C CYS A 283 -10.68 25.50 9.84
N LEU A 284 -11.76 25.93 10.51
CA LEU A 284 -12.71 25.02 11.16
C LEU A 284 -13.60 24.28 10.15
N HIS A 285 -14.00 24.95 9.06
CA HIS A 285 -14.78 24.32 7.99
C HIS A 285 -13.91 23.31 7.22
N HIS A 286 -12.68 23.71 6.88
CA HIS A 286 -11.68 22.80 6.33
C HIS A 286 -11.45 21.59 7.25
N ALA A 287 -11.26 21.79 8.56
CA ALA A 287 -11.10 20.67 9.50
C ALA A 287 -12.30 19.72 9.49
N CYS A 288 -13.51 20.25 9.41
CA CYS A 288 -14.73 19.44 9.41
C CYS A 288 -14.86 18.55 8.17
N THR A 289 -14.62 19.10 6.98
CA THR A 289 -14.68 18.32 5.73
C THR A 289 -13.54 17.31 5.64
N GLU A 290 -12.35 17.63 6.14
CA GLU A 290 -11.21 16.71 6.22
C GLU A 290 -11.48 15.51 7.14
N ILE A 291 -12.14 15.74 8.27
CA ILE A 291 -12.61 14.67 9.16
C ILE A 291 -13.62 13.77 8.44
N ARG A 292 -14.60 14.34 7.74
CA ARG A 292 -15.63 13.58 7.02
C ARG A 292 -15.04 12.82 5.83
N ALA A 293 -14.22 13.46 5.01
CA ALA A 293 -13.57 12.85 3.85
C ALA A 293 -12.62 11.71 4.27
N ALA A 294 -11.82 11.86 5.33
CA ALA A 294 -10.98 10.77 5.84
C ALA A 294 -11.78 9.62 6.48
N SER A 295 -12.96 9.90 7.04
CA SER A 295 -13.83 8.90 7.66
C SER A 295 -14.65 8.11 6.64
N LEU A 296 -15.24 8.78 5.65
CA LEU A 296 -16.27 8.22 4.76
C LEU A 296 -15.71 7.63 3.45
N SER A 297 -14.55 8.10 2.94
CA SER A 297 -14.02 7.61 1.66
C SER A 297 -13.34 6.22 1.73
N GLY A 298 -13.25 5.62 2.91
CA GLY A 298 -12.44 4.43 3.18
C GLY A 298 -10.94 4.72 3.38
N ASP A 299 -10.56 5.99 3.52
CA ASP A 299 -9.15 6.40 3.66
C ASP A 299 -8.48 5.81 4.91
N CYS A 300 -9.28 5.62 5.96
CA CYS A 300 -8.95 5.04 7.25
C CYS A 300 -9.49 3.61 7.45
N ASN A 301 -9.52 2.80 6.38
CA ASN A 301 -9.76 1.35 6.44
C ASN A 301 -8.59 0.63 7.15
N ILE A 302 -8.91 -0.36 8.00
CA ILE A 302 -7.96 -1.16 8.80
C ILE A 302 -6.81 -1.73 7.97
N ILE A 303 -7.08 -2.28 6.77
CA ILE A 303 -6.05 -2.86 5.89
C ILE A 303 -5.04 -1.78 5.46
N ARG A 304 -5.50 -0.56 5.20
CA ARG A 304 -4.65 0.57 4.82
C ARG A 304 -3.82 1.08 6.00
N GLU A 305 -4.39 1.08 7.21
CA GLU A 305 -3.65 1.44 8.43
C GLU A 305 -2.61 0.38 8.84
N MET A 306 -2.91 -0.91 8.68
CA MET A 306 -1.93 -1.99 8.86
C MET A 306 -0.75 -1.86 7.89
N ASN A 307 -1.02 -1.52 6.62
CA ASN A 307 0.02 -1.23 5.62
C ASN A 307 0.85 0.01 5.99
N ARG A 308 0.23 1.02 6.63
CA ARG A 308 0.89 2.20 7.22
C ARG A 308 1.56 1.93 8.58
N ARG A 309 1.66 0.65 8.99
CA ARG A 309 2.28 0.17 10.24
C ARG A 309 1.57 0.58 11.54
N ASN A 310 0.28 0.93 11.48
CA ASN A 310 -0.54 1.22 12.65
C ASN A 310 -1.30 -0.05 13.08
N TYR A 311 -1.01 -0.56 14.29
CA TYR A 311 -1.54 -1.84 14.80
C TYR A 311 -2.37 -1.72 16.09
N ALA A 312 -2.66 -0.51 16.59
CA ALA A 312 -3.47 -0.31 17.79
C ALA A 312 -4.90 -0.85 17.58
N LEU A 313 -5.41 -1.68 18.50
CA LEU A 313 -6.70 -2.34 18.34
C LEU A 313 -7.92 -1.46 18.71
N SER A 314 -7.75 -0.55 19.67
CA SER A 314 -8.84 0.30 20.17
C SER A 314 -8.87 1.67 19.48
N LYS A 315 -10.07 2.13 19.10
CA LYS A 315 -10.34 3.45 18.48
C LYS A 315 -9.47 3.80 17.25
N GLN A 316 -8.94 2.80 16.56
CA GLN A 316 -7.91 3.04 15.53
C GLN A 316 -8.43 3.90 14.35
N HIS A 317 -9.67 3.70 13.93
CA HIS A 317 -10.29 4.52 12.89
C HIS A 317 -10.36 6.00 13.30
N GLN A 318 -10.77 6.32 14.54
CA GLN A 318 -10.78 7.69 15.07
C GLN A 318 -9.38 8.30 15.10
N ALA A 319 -8.37 7.53 15.50
CA ALA A 319 -6.98 7.96 15.51
C ALA A 319 -6.45 8.24 14.08
N CYS A 320 -6.79 7.39 13.11
CA CYS A 320 -6.46 7.62 11.70
C CYS A 320 -7.14 8.88 11.15
N VAL A 321 -8.45 9.06 11.40
CA VAL A 321 -9.20 10.22 10.89
C VAL A 321 -8.62 11.53 11.44
N LYS A 322 -8.35 11.60 12.75
CA LYS A 322 -7.64 12.76 13.34
C LYS A 322 -6.29 13.00 12.66
N ARG A 323 -5.47 11.96 12.52
CA ARG A 323 -4.12 12.05 11.93
C ARG A 323 -4.17 12.51 10.46
N ARG A 324 -5.10 11.99 9.66
CA ARG A 324 -5.28 12.37 8.25
C ARG A 324 -5.74 13.83 8.12
N ALA A 325 -6.74 14.24 8.88
CA ALA A 325 -7.22 15.62 8.87
C ALA A 325 -6.11 16.62 9.26
N ILE A 326 -5.39 16.37 10.37
CA ILE A 326 -4.26 17.23 10.80
C ILE A 326 -3.19 17.34 9.70
N LEU A 327 -2.85 16.22 9.02
CA LEU A 327 -1.86 16.22 7.95
C LEU A 327 -2.30 17.03 6.72
N SER A 328 -3.58 17.01 6.35
CA SER A 328 -4.08 17.80 5.22
C SER A 328 -4.12 19.30 5.56
N LEU A 329 -4.62 19.66 6.74
CA LEU A 329 -4.69 21.06 7.20
C LEU A 329 -3.31 21.72 7.30
N LYS A 330 -2.28 20.99 7.75
CA LYS A 330 -0.90 21.50 7.77
C LYS A 330 -0.35 21.87 6.40
N ALA A 331 -0.94 21.33 5.33
CA ALA A 331 -0.60 21.64 3.95
C ALA A 331 -1.53 22.71 3.31
N ASN A 332 -2.36 23.38 4.13
CA ASN A 332 -3.24 24.47 3.72
C ASN A 332 -2.82 25.79 4.42
N PRO A 333 -2.59 26.90 3.69
CA PRO A 333 -2.24 28.19 4.27
C PRO A 333 -3.16 28.68 5.41
N CYS A 334 -4.47 28.39 5.37
CA CYS A 334 -5.43 28.85 6.37
C CYS A 334 -5.24 28.23 7.77
N CYS A 335 -4.50 27.12 7.89
CA CYS A 335 -4.22 26.43 9.14
C CYS A 335 -2.69 26.31 9.42
N SER A 336 -1.88 27.17 8.80
CA SER A 336 -0.41 27.09 8.81
C SER A 336 0.26 27.45 10.14
N ALA A 337 -0.45 28.10 11.06
CA ALA A 337 0.09 28.46 12.37
C ALA A 337 0.39 27.22 13.25
N PRO A 338 1.48 27.19 14.04
CA PRO A 338 1.83 26.03 14.87
C PRO A 338 0.70 25.62 15.82
N GLY A 339 0.24 24.37 15.71
CA GLY A 339 -0.84 23.82 16.54
C GLY A 339 -2.27 24.17 16.11
N ALA A 340 -2.47 25.08 15.14
CA ALA A 340 -3.80 25.50 14.71
C ALA A 340 -4.59 24.35 14.03
N ALA A 341 -3.91 23.51 13.25
CA ALA A 341 -4.50 22.31 12.66
C ALA A 341 -4.98 21.31 13.73
N GLU A 342 -4.18 21.06 14.76
CA GLU A 342 -4.53 20.22 15.90
C GLU A 342 -5.71 20.79 16.70
N GLU A 343 -5.72 22.08 16.98
CA GLU A 343 -6.82 22.75 17.69
C GLU A 343 -8.13 22.67 16.90
N ALA A 344 -8.09 23.07 15.61
CA ALA A 344 -9.25 23.07 14.72
C ALA A 344 -9.89 21.68 14.62
N VAL A 345 -9.07 20.63 14.37
CA VAL A 345 -9.54 19.24 14.33
C VAL A 345 -10.15 18.85 15.66
N ASN A 346 -9.47 19.08 16.80
CA ASN A 346 -10.00 18.68 18.10
C ASN A 346 -11.32 19.38 18.47
N LYS A 347 -11.46 20.66 18.11
CA LYS A 347 -12.65 21.48 18.36
C LYS A 347 -13.89 20.96 17.62
N VAL A 348 -13.76 20.57 16.35
CA VAL A 348 -14.90 20.12 15.53
C VAL A 348 -15.09 18.60 15.49
N PHE A 349 -14.09 17.81 15.93
CA PHE A 349 -14.04 16.34 15.78
C PHE A 349 -15.34 15.63 16.18
N LYS A 350 -15.86 15.89 17.37
CA LYS A 350 -17.03 15.18 17.90
C LYS A 350 -18.29 15.41 17.07
N SER A 351 -18.42 16.56 16.42
CA SER A 351 -19.55 16.88 15.54
C SER A 351 -19.34 16.26 14.16
N CYS A 352 -18.23 16.59 13.51
CA CYS A 352 -17.98 16.21 12.12
C CYS A 352 -17.75 14.71 11.94
N PHE A 353 -17.17 14.01 12.93
CA PHE A 353 -17.00 12.55 12.88
C PHE A 353 -18.33 11.77 13.09
N ARG A 354 -19.35 12.41 13.65
CA ARG A 354 -20.70 11.82 13.81
C ARG A 354 -21.62 12.09 12.62
N ASP A 355 -21.20 12.97 11.70
CA ASP A 355 -21.98 13.35 10.52
C ASP A 355 -21.58 12.46 9.34
N THR A 356 -22.37 11.42 9.11
CA THR A 356 -22.11 10.41 8.06
C THR A 356 -22.64 10.80 6.68
N ARG A 357 -23.40 11.89 6.58
CA ARG A 357 -24.12 12.28 5.36
C ARG A 357 -23.18 12.42 4.15
N PRO A 358 -23.59 11.95 2.95
CA PRO A 358 -24.91 11.41 2.62
C PRO A 358 -25.16 9.95 3.03
N PHE A 359 -24.20 9.25 3.62
CA PHE A 359 -24.38 7.86 4.04
C PHE A 359 -25.12 7.73 5.38
N ASP A 360 -25.93 6.68 5.53
CA ASP A 360 -26.58 6.35 6.80
C ASP A 360 -25.57 5.87 7.86
N GLU A 361 -24.50 5.20 7.44
CA GLU A 361 -23.44 4.69 8.30
C GLU A 361 -22.04 4.75 7.65
N ILE A 362 -20.98 4.57 8.45
CA ILE A 362 -19.60 4.55 7.96
C ILE A 362 -19.33 3.21 7.26
N TYR A 363 -19.47 3.19 5.93
CA TYR A 363 -19.24 2.00 5.11
C TYR A 363 -17.76 1.59 5.05
N PHE A 364 -17.42 0.57 5.84
CA PHE A 364 -16.19 -0.20 5.64
C PHE A 364 -16.41 -1.26 4.54
N GLY A 365 -16.43 -0.82 3.29
CA GLY A 365 -16.50 -1.74 2.14
C GLY A 365 -15.32 -2.72 2.17
N PHE A 366 -15.65 -4.01 2.35
CA PHE A 366 -14.72 -5.15 2.28
C PHE A 366 -14.24 -5.39 0.84
#